data_AF-A0AA37PB40-F1
#
_entry.id   AF-A0AA37PB40-F1
#
_cell.length_a   1.000
_cell.length_b   1.000
_cell.length_c   1.000
_cell.angle_alpha   90.00
_cell.angle_beta   90.00
_cell.angle_gamma   90.00
#
_symmetry.space_group_name_H-M   'P 1'
#
loop_
_entity.id
_entity.type
_entity.pdbx_description
1 polymer ?
#
loop_
_entity_poly.entity_id
_entity_poly.type
_entity_poly.pdbx_seq_one_letter_code
_entity_poly.pdbx_strand_id
1 'polypeptide(L)'
;MSSETKPLLGKKSSIPSASFTSSLPARRLPQAIAHRGFKSLYPENTLLAFRGALDAGAHALETDLHLSRDGVVVLSHDGNLKRCFGVDKKINECDWAYLETLQTVMEPGEKMPRLEDLLVFLAEEGAGRDEVWVLLDIKVETGLLLRDASADTLGEQTDDPPAELLGHVAEVLTSTPGPVPWEKRIVFGCWNQPYITHVRTILPTYPLALISWSPLYARKFLSPSQPNLSFNMFQKALVGPVGKLFIRKVRKADRKLFVWTVNDEEWMEWSIAAGADGVITDDPEMFLEVCRRWEGGDGSDSAARPKGTGEEPAAKAARRAGRVRDGTWGRTLRLYFQIVSVQVLVLLFTPLLMIFARFGFVAPGPKAAKALRL
;
A
#
# COMPACT_ATOMS: atom_id res chain seq x y z
N MET A 1 47.96 -35.58 7.50
CA MET A 1 48.00 -34.38 8.36
C MET A 1 47.25 -33.27 7.64
N SER A 2 46.30 -32.67 8.38
CA SER A 2 45.24 -31.73 8.01
C SER A 2 45.44 -30.86 6.75
N SER A 3 44.54 -30.97 5.77
CA SER A 3 44.22 -29.87 4.86
C SER A 3 43.05 -29.09 5.46
N GLU A 4 43.33 -27.92 6.05
CA GLU A 4 42.29 -26.98 6.44
C GLU A 4 41.73 -26.31 5.18
N THR A 5 40.64 -26.84 4.66
CA THR A 5 39.74 -26.09 3.78
C THR A 5 39.01 -25.06 4.61
N LYS A 6 39.50 -23.81 4.60
CA LYS A 6 38.72 -22.64 5.01
C LYS A 6 37.37 -22.67 4.28
N PRO A 7 36.23 -22.55 4.99
CA PRO A 7 34.97 -22.35 4.31
C PRO A 7 35.04 -21.00 3.59
N LEU A 8 34.84 -21.01 2.28
CA LEU A 8 34.51 -19.82 1.51
C LEU A 8 33.21 -19.26 2.10
N LEU A 9 33.32 -18.28 3.00
CA LEU A 9 32.24 -17.39 3.37
C LEU A 9 31.82 -16.68 2.07
N GLY A 10 30.85 -17.26 1.37
CA GLY A 10 30.12 -16.56 0.34
C GLY A 10 29.67 -15.22 0.94
N LYS A 11 29.95 -14.12 0.22
CA LYS A 11 29.45 -12.79 0.57
C LYS A 11 27.98 -12.96 0.91
N LYS A 12 27.58 -12.77 2.17
CA LYS A 12 26.18 -12.56 2.51
C LYS A 12 25.75 -11.39 1.64
N SER A 13 25.01 -11.67 0.57
CA SER A 13 24.23 -10.64 -0.11
C SER A 13 23.45 -9.94 0.99
N SER A 14 23.83 -8.71 1.31
CA SER A 14 23.15 -7.94 2.33
C SER A 14 21.77 -7.68 1.77
N ILE A 15 20.79 -8.42 2.27
CA ILE A 15 19.38 -8.22 1.93
C ILE A 15 19.10 -6.71 1.97
N PRO A 16 18.49 -6.12 0.93
CA PRO A 16 18.30 -4.68 0.81
C PRO A 16 17.47 -4.11 1.95
N SER A 17 17.69 -2.83 2.29
CA SER A 17 16.85 -2.09 3.23
C SER A 17 16.21 -0.88 2.54
N ALA A 18 14.96 -0.57 2.91
CA ALA A 18 14.21 0.57 2.39
C ALA A 18 14.60 1.87 3.12
N SER A 19 15.89 2.17 3.28
CA SER A 19 16.35 3.31 4.10
C SER A 19 15.84 4.66 3.62
N PHE A 20 15.66 4.84 2.30
CA PHE A 20 15.09 6.03 1.66
C PHE A 20 13.62 6.31 2.05
N THR A 21 12.93 5.32 2.63
CA THR A 21 11.53 5.46 3.09
C THR A 21 11.41 5.91 4.55
N SER A 22 12.53 6.21 5.21
CA SER A 22 12.51 6.66 6.61
C SER A 22 11.75 7.97 6.76
N SER A 23 11.14 8.17 7.93
CA SER A 23 10.65 9.49 8.33
C SER A 23 11.69 10.59 8.11
N LEU A 24 11.22 11.79 7.76
CA LEU A 24 12.06 12.93 7.40
C LEU A 24 12.95 13.36 8.60
N PRO A 25 14.23 13.74 8.36
CA PRO A 25 15.17 14.05 9.43
C PRO A 25 14.72 15.19 10.35
N ALA A 26 14.00 16.18 9.80
CA ALA A 26 13.35 17.23 10.58
C ALA A 26 12.19 16.61 11.37
N ARG A 27 12.40 16.43 12.67
CA ARG A 27 11.39 16.00 13.67
C ARG A 27 10.76 14.61 13.46
N ARG A 28 11.31 13.76 12.59
CA ARG A 28 10.80 12.41 12.28
C ARG A 28 9.36 12.42 11.78
N LEU A 29 9.02 13.36 10.90
CA LEU A 29 7.73 13.36 10.25
C LEU A 29 7.60 12.18 9.27
N PRO A 30 6.44 11.49 9.22
CA PRO A 30 6.21 10.48 8.20
C PRO A 30 6.21 11.09 6.80
N GLN A 31 6.72 10.34 5.83
CA GLN A 31 6.61 10.72 4.42
C GLN A 31 5.16 10.61 3.93
N ALA A 32 4.75 11.53 3.06
CA ALA A 32 3.48 11.49 2.37
C ALA A 32 3.56 10.52 1.18
N ILE A 33 2.81 9.42 1.24
CA ILE A 33 2.73 8.41 0.18
C ILE A 33 1.35 8.53 -0.47
N ALA A 34 1.32 8.89 -1.75
CA ALA A 34 0.06 9.14 -2.47
C ALA A 34 -0.57 7.83 -2.94
N HIS A 35 -1.66 7.42 -2.29
CA HIS A 35 -2.40 6.19 -2.56
C HIS A 35 -3.05 6.26 -3.94
N ARG A 36 -2.51 5.50 -4.90
CA ARG A 36 -2.95 5.51 -6.31
C ARG A 36 -2.85 6.90 -6.95
N GLY A 37 -1.87 7.68 -6.52
CA GLY A 37 -1.74 9.11 -6.85
C GLY A 37 -2.65 10.01 -6.00
N PHE A 38 -2.98 11.20 -6.49
CA PHE A 38 -3.86 12.15 -5.80
C PHE A 38 -5.34 11.81 -6.05
N LYS A 39 -5.70 10.58 -5.68
CA LYS A 39 -7.01 9.94 -5.90
C LYS A 39 -8.21 10.74 -5.38
N SER A 40 -8.00 11.58 -4.39
CA SER A 40 -9.06 12.44 -3.86
C SER A 40 -9.51 13.55 -4.83
N LEU A 41 -8.69 13.88 -5.83
CA LEU A 41 -8.94 14.94 -6.82
C LEU A 41 -8.98 14.42 -8.25
N TYR A 42 -8.18 13.39 -8.58
CA TYR A 42 -8.06 12.86 -9.94
C TYR A 42 -8.40 11.36 -9.99
N PRO A 43 -8.73 10.80 -11.17
CA PRO A 43 -8.97 9.37 -11.32
C PRO A 43 -7.75 8.55 -10.86
N GLU A 44 -7.99 7.58 -9.98
CA GLU A 44 -6.92 6.78 -9.36
C GLU A 44 -6.08 5.99 -10.36
N ASN A 45 -4.80 5.75 -10.05
CA ASN A 45 -3.85 4.99 -10.88
C ASN A 45 -3.74 5.56 -12.31
N THR A 46 -3.64 6.89 -12.45
CA THR A 46 -3.42 7.60 -13.73
C THR A 46 -2.18 8.48 -13.67
N LEU A 47 -1.58 8.78 -14.82
CA LEU A 47 -0.45 9.72 -14.88
C LEU A 47 -0.84 11.13 -14.38
N LEU A 48 -2.09 11.55 -14.60
CA LEU A 48 -2.62 12.79 -14.04
C LEU A 48 -2.64 12.76 -12.50
N ALA A 49 -3.15 11.68 -11.90
CA ALA A 49 -3.15 11.55 -10.45
C ALA A 49 -1.75 11.49 -9.85
N PHE A 50 -0.80 10.82 -10.52
CA PHE A 50 0.60 10.80 -10.10
C PHE A 50 1.25 12.18 -10.18
N ARG A 51 1.09 12.88 -11.31
CA ARG A 51 1.59 14.25 -11.48
C ARG A 51 1.01 15.19 -10.42
N GLY A 52 -0.31 15.16 -10.22
CA GLY A 52 -0.96 15.96 -9.21
C GLY A 52 -0.46 15.68 -7.79
N ALA A 53 -0.14 14.43 -7.46
CA ALA A 53 0.42 14.07 -6.16
C ALA A 53 1.83 14.66 -5.96
N LEU A 54 2.69 14.59 -6.99
CA LEU A 54 4.04 15.14 -6.92
C LEU A 54 4.01 16.68 -6.87
N ASP A 55 3.12 17.32 -7.63
CA ASP A 55 2.91 18.77 -7.60
C ASP A 55 2.42 19.23 -6.21
N ALA A 56 1.66 18.39 -5.50
CA ALA A 56 1.26 18.62 -4.11
C ALA A 56 2.39 18.42 -3.09
N GLY A 57 3.54 17.88 -3.49
CA GLY A 57 4.70 17.60 -2.64
C GLY A 57 4.72 16.21 -2.02
N ALA A 58 3.99 15.24 -2.57
CA ALA A 58 4.11 13.85 -2.13
C ALA A 58 5.56 13.35 -2.30
N HIS A 59 6.04 12.58 -1.31
CA HIS A 59 7.41 12.04 -1.32
C HIS A 59 7.48 10.71 -2.08
N ALA A 60 6.33 10.04 -2.20
CA ALA A 60 6.22 8.75 -2.82
C ALA A 60 4.86 8.53 -3.46
N LEU A 61 4.82 7.61 -4.41
CA LEU A 61 3.60 7.10 -5.01
C LEU A 61 3.35 5.68 -4.51
N GLU A 62 2.10 5.32 -4.33
CA GLU A 62 1.67 3.93 -4.19
C GLU A 62 0.76 3.59 -5.36
N THR A 63 0.91 2.40 -5.92
CA THR A 63 0.09 1.91 -7.02
C THR A 63 0.00 0.39 -7.00
N ASP A 64 -0.96 -0.13 -7.72
CA ASP A 64 -1.32 -1.54 -7.77
C ASP A 64 -0.97 -2.14 -9.13
N LEU A 65 -0.59 -3.42 -9.19
CA LEU A 65 -0.18 -4.12 -10.41
C LEU A 65 -1.18 -5.22 -10.82
N HIS A 66 -1.46 -5.30 -12.11
CA HIS A 66 -2.15 -6.43 -12.77
C HIS A 66 -1.51 -6.73 -14.14
N LEU A 67 -1.76 -7.93 -14.68
CA LEU A 67 -1.40 -8.29 -16.04
C LEU A 67 -2.60 -8.19 -16.98
N SER A 68 -2.36 -7.63 -18.17
CA SER A 68 -3.22 -7.88 -19.33
C SER A 68 -3.05 -9.34 -19.82
N ARG A 69 -3.96 -9.79 -20.69
CA ARG A 69 -3.89 -11.13 -21.29
C ARG A 69 -2.60 -11.40 -22.05
N ASP A 70 -2.05 -10.36 -22.68
CA ASP A 70 -0.82 -10.39 -23.47
C ASP A 70 0.44 -10.03 -22.66
N GLY A 71 0.37 -10.06 -21.32
CA GLY A 71 1.53 -9.95 -20.43
C GLY A 71 2.02 -8.53 -20.16
N VAL A 72 1.24 -7.50 -20.51
CA VAL A 72 1.57 -6.11 -20.20
C VAL A 72 1.21 -5.80 -18.75
N VAL A 73 2.18 -5.29 -17.99
CA VAL A 73 1.98 -4.86 -16.60
C VAL A 73 1.26 -3.52 -16.57
N VAL A 74 0.01 -3.52 -16.11
CA VAL A 74 -0.86 -2.32 -16.03
C VAL A 74 -1.10 -1.90 -14.59
N LEU A 75 -1.44 -0.61 -14.41
CA LEU A 75 -1.71 -0.01 -13.12
C LEU A 75 -3.21 0.09 -12.86
N SER A 76 -3.72 -0.75 -11.96
CA SER A 76 -5.14 -0.76 -11.54
C SER A 76 -5.28 -1.43 -10.19
N HIS A 77 -6.19 -0.95 -9.35
CA HIS A 77 -6.42 -1.56 -8.04
C HIS A 77 -7.24 -2.84 -8.11
N ASP A 78 -8.27 -2.82 -8.95
CA ASP A 78 -9.16 -3.96 -9.11
C ASP A 78 -8.68 -4.76 -10.33
N GLY A 79 -8.77 -6.08 -10.25
CA GLY A 79 -8.52 -6.97 -11.39
C GLY A 79 -9.59 -6.89 -12.49
N ASN A 80 -10.58 -6.00 -12.35
CA ASN A 80 -11.64 -5.76 -13.33
C ASN A 80 -11.81 -4.27 -13.63
N LEU A 81 -12.43 -3.99 -14.77
CA LEU A 81 -12.56 -2.66 -15.34
C LEU A 81 -13.81 -1.90 -14.86
N LYS A 82 -14.68 -2.54 -14.07
CA LYS A 82 -16.06 -2.08 -13.87
C LYS A 82 -16.14 -0.75 -13.13
N ARG A 83 -15.37 -0.61 -12.06
CA ARG A 83 -15.43 0.57 -11.19
C ARG A 83 -14.77 1.79 -11.83
N CYS A 84 -13.57 1.61 -12.39
CA CYS A 84 -12.77 2.73 -12.90
C CYS A 84 -13.08 3.07 -14.36
N PHE A 85 -13.50 2.11 -15.18
CA PHE A 85 -13.68 2.29 -16.64
C PHE A 85 -15.12 1.98 -17.11
N GLY A 86 -16.01 1.54 -16.22
CA GLY A 86 -17.42 1.28 -16.55
C GLY A 86 -17.65 0.01 -17.38
N VAL A 87 -16.61 -0.81 -17.59
CA VAL A 87 -16.65 -2.03 -18.42
C VAL A 87 -16.67 -3.27 -17.53
N ASP A 88 -17.65 -4.15 -17.70
CA ASP A 88 -17.76 -5.39 -16.92
C ASP A 88 -16.91 -6.51 -17.53
N LYS A 89 -15.58 -6.36 -17.45
CA LYS A 89 -14.57 -7.34 -17.90
C LYS A 89 -13.40 -7.40 -16.92
N LYS A 90 -12.72 -8.55 -16.87
CA LYS A 90 -11.44 -8.68 -16.17
C LYS A 90 -10.29 -8.11 -17.00
N ILE A 91 -9.25 -7.64 -16.33
CA ILE A 91 -8.04 -7.09 -16.98
C ILE A 91 -7.26 -8.21 -17.68
N ASN A 92 -7.06 -9.35 -17.01
CA ASN A 92 -6.34 -10.51 -17.54
C ASN A 92 -7.05 -11.23 -18.72
N GLU A 93 -8.26 -10.81 -19.07
CA GLU A 93 -9.01 -11.30 -20.24
C GLU A 93 -8.85 -10.37 -21.47
N CYS A 94 -8.20 -9.22 -21.30
CA CYS A 94 -8.08 -8.17 -22.31
C CYS A 94 -6.62 -7.98 -22.73
N ASP A 95 -6.37 -7.81 -24.04
CA ASP A 95 -5.05 -7.38 -24.53
C ASP A 95 -4.83 -5.89 -24.27
N TRP A 96 -3.57 -5.47 -24.19
CA TRP A 96 -3.21 -4.06 -24.03
C TRP A 96 -3.84 -3.15 -25.10
N ALA A 97 -3.86 -3.59 -26.36
CA ALA A 97 -4.45 -2.83 -27.47
C ALA A 97 -5.94 -2.48 -27.26
N TYR A 98 -6.67 -3.25 -26.44
CA TYR A 98 -8.01 -2.89 -26.00
C TYR A 98 -7.97 -1.97 -24.78
N LEU A 99 -7.19 -2.33 -23.77
CA LEU A 99 -7.09 -1.58 -22.51
C LEU A 99 -6.69 -0.12 -22.74
N GLU A 100 -5.76 0.15 -23.66
CA GLU A 100 -5.26 1.51 -23.96
C GLU A 100 -6.30 2.44 -24.61
N THR A 101 -7.43 1.88 -25.07
CA THR A 101 -8.56 2.65 -25.63
C THR A 101 -9.53 3.13 -24.56
N LEU A 102 -9.47 2.56 -23.36
CA LEU A 102 -10.40 2.87 -22.28
C LEU A 102 -10.06 4.20 -21.62
N GLN A 103 -11.10 4.88 -21.12
CA GLN A 103 -10.97 6.06 -20.28
C GLN A 103 -11.67 5.85 -18.95
N THR A 104 -11.16 6.51 -17.92
CA THR A 104 -11.78 6.49 -16.60
C THR A 104 -13.17 7.12 -16.64
N VAL A 105 -14.09 6.57 -15.84
CA VAL A 105 -15.45 7.13 -15.68
C VAL A 105 -15.47 8.46 -14.92
N MET A 106 -14.45 8.69 -14.09
CA MET A 106 -14.25 9.95 -13.41
C MET A 106 -13.59 10.94 -14.37
N GLU A 107 -14.11 12.16 -14.39
CA GLU A 107 -13.56 13.26 -15.20
C GLU A 107 -12.38 13.97 -14.50
N PRO A 108 -11.38 14.47 -15.24
CA PRO A 108 -11.22 14.30 -16.69
C PRO A 108 -10.94 12.82 -17.05
N GLY A 109 -11.51 12.33 -18.15
CA GLY A 109 -11.28 10.96 -18.61
C GLY A 109 -9.81 10.68 -18.93
N GLU A 110 -9.20 9.77 -18.19
CA GLU A 110 -7.78 9.41 -18.29
C GLU A 110 -7.60 7.97 -18.76
N LYS A 111 -6.46 7.67 -19.40
CA LYS A 111 -6.13 6.30 -19.84
C LYS A 111 -5.57 5.47 -18.69
N MET A 112 -5.72 4.14 -18.79
CA MET A 112 -4.99 3.18 -17.95
C MET A 112 -3.48 3.26 -18.27
N PRO A 113 -2.60 3.52 -17.29
CA PRO A 113 -1.16 3.48 -17.51
C PRO A 113 -0.58 2.07 -17.38
N ARG A 114 0.55 1.84 -18.04
CA ARG A 114 1.44 0.70 -17.79
C ARG A 114 2.46 1.04 -16.72
N LEU A 115 3.10 0.03 -16.14
CA LEU A 115 4.26 0.24 -15.27
C LEU A 115 5.36 1.01 -16.01
N GLU A 116 5.61 0.68 -17.29
CA GLU A 116 6.56 1.39 -18.14
C GLU A 116 6.28 2.90 -18.21
N ASP A 117 5.01 3.29 -18.38
CA ASP A 117 4.61 4.70 -18.48
C ASP A 117 4.93 5.47 -17.19
N LEU A 118 4.73 4.83 -16.02
CA LEU A 118 5.10 5.40 -14.72
C LEU A 118 6.63 5.54 -14.57
N LEU A 119 7.40 4.52 -14.97
CA LEU A 119 8.86 4.57 -14.88
C LEU A 119 9.44 5.67 -15.78
N VAL A 120 8.95 5.80 -17.02
CA VAL A 120 9.31 6.88 -17.94
C VAL A 120 8.94 8.24 -17.35
N PHE A 121 7.74 8.37 -16.80
CA PHE A 121 7.31 9.61 -16.12
C PHE A 121 8.23 9.99 -14.95
N LEU A 122 8.70 9.02 -14.16
CA LEU A 122 9.59 9.27 -13.01
C LEU A 122 11.05 9.49 -13.42
N ALA A 123 11.46 9.04 -14.60
CA ALA A 123 12.80 9.17 -15.16
C ALA A 123 12.97 10.40 -16.07
N GLU A 124 11.91 11.16 -16.31
CA GLU A 124 11.92 12.37 -17.14
C GLU A 124 13.00 13.37 -16.66
N GLU A 125 14.01 13.61 -17.50
CA GLU A 125 15.14 14.48 -17.17
C GLU A 125 14.68 15.91 -16.86
N GLY A 126 15.24 16.51 -15.81
CA GLY A 126 14.90 17.87 -15.40
C GLY A 126 13.57 18.01 -14.66
N ALA A 127 12.80 16.93 -14.48
CA ALA A 127 11.52 16.98 -13.75
C ALA A 127 11.67 17.02 -12.22
N GLY A 128 12.89 16.83 -11.69
CA GLY A 128 13.17 16.87 -10.24
C GLY A 128 12.57 15.72 -9.44
N ARG A 129 12.34 14.56 -10.08
CA ARG A 129 11.62 13.42 -9.49
C ARG A 129 12.55 12.32 -8.97
N ASP A 130 13.86 12.50 -8.96
CA ASP A 130 14.85 11.44 -8.69
C ASP A 130 14.74 10.83 -7.27
N GLU A 131 14.24 11.61 -6.31
CA GLU A 131 14.07 11.18 -4.92
C GLU A 131 12.70 10.53 -4.66
N VAL A 132 11.76 10.64 -5.60
CA VAL A 132 10.42 10.06 -5.45
C VAL A 132 10.53 8.53 -5.50
N TRP A 133 10.04 7.85 -4.49
CA TRP A 133 10.00 6.39 -4.48
C TRP A 133 8.58 5.85 -4.70
N VAL A 134 8.47 4.58 -5.03
CA VAL A 134 7.21 3.91 -5.38
C VAL A 134 7.01 2.68 -4.50
N LEU A 135 5.82 2.56 -3.91
CA LEU A 135 5.33 1.32 -3.31
C LEU A 135 4.46 0.59 -4.34
N LEU A 136 4.91 -0.58 -4.79
CA LEU A 136 4.14 -1.42 -5.73
C LEU A 136 3.39 -2.50 -4.94
N ASP A 137 2.06 -2.38 -4.83
CA ASP A 137 1.21 -3.41 -4.22
C ASP A 137 1.01 -4.58 -5.19
N ILE A 138 1.49 -5.76 -4.80
CA ILE A 138 1.25 -7.01 -5.52
C ILE A 138 -0.03 -7.62 -4.96
N LYS A 139 -1.15 -7.41 -5.66
CA LYS A 139 -2.46 -7.84 -5.20
C LYS A 139 -2.57 -9.37 -5.12
N VAL A 140 -3.23 -9.80 -4.05
CA VAL A 140 -3.80 -11.15 -3.96
C VAL A 140 -5.30 -11.00 -4.25
N GLU A 141 -5.81 -11.72 -5.24
CA GLU A 141 -7.25 -11.66 -5.52
C GLU A 141 -8.03 -12.15 -4.30
N THR A 142 -8.84 -11.24 -3.72
CA THR A 142 -9.49 -11.43 -2.41
C THR A 142 -10.60 -12.49 -2.44
N GLY A 143 -10.96 -13.00 -3.61
CA GLY A 143 -11.92 -14.10 -3.80
C GLY A 143 -11.52 -15.41 -3.12
N LEU A 144 -10.24 -15.56 -2.73
CA LEU A 144 -9.73 -16.76 -2.06
C LEU A 144 -9.86 -16.76 -0.54
N LEU A 145 -10.01 -15.60 0.12
CA LEU A 145 -10.02 -15.52 1.59
C LEU A 145 -11.38 -15.89 2.22
N LEU A 146 -12.42 -16.11 1.40
CA LEU A 146 -13.77 -16.51 1.83
C LEU A 146 -14.21 -17.85 1.24
N ARG A 147 -13.35 -18.56 0.51
CA ARG A 147 -13.65 -19.92 0.02
C ARG A 147 -13.17 -20.95 1.03
N ASP A 148 -14.06 -21.91 1.27
CA ASP A 148 -13.99 -22.94 2.30
C ASP A 148 -12.61 -23.62 2.37
N ALA A 149 -12.03 -23.68 3.57
CA ALA A 149 -10.72 -24.26 3.86
C ALA A 149 -10.71 -25.81 3.80
N SER A 150 -11.69 -26.41 3.13
CA SER A 150 -11.94 -27.86 3.05
C SER A 150 -11.63 -28.46 1.68
N ALA A 151 -11.28 -27.64 0.67
CA ALA A 151 -10.91 -28.13 -0.64
C ALA A 151 -9.39 -28.32 -0.75
N ASP A 152 -8.92 -29.54 -0.44
CA ASP A 152 -7.57 -30.07 -0.72
C ASP A 152 -7.28 -30.21 -2.23
N THR A 153 -7.86 -29.35 -3.07
CA THR A 153 -7.73 -29.38 -4.52
C THR A 153 -7.90 -27.97 -5.09
N LEU A 154 -6.96 -27.08 -4.81
CA LEU A 154 -6.85 -25.81 -5.53
C LEU A 154 -5.37 -25.43 -5.63
N GLY A 155 -4.78 -25.70 -6.79
CA GLY A 155 -3.76 -24.76 -7.27
C GLY A 155 -4.41 -23.39 -7.30
N GLU A 156 -3.87 -22.44 -6.55
CA GLU A 156 -4.31 -21.05 -6.51
C GLU A 156 -4.30 -20.48 -7.94
N GLN A 157 -5.40 -20.59 -8.66
CA GLN A 157 -5.65 -19.77 -9.86
C GLN A 157 -6.00 -18.37 -9.35
N THR A 158 -4.96 -17.59 -9.10
CA THR A 158 -5.07 -16.14 -9.03
C THR A 158 -5.16 -15.60 -10.45
N ASP A 159 -5.94 -14.54 -10.67
CA ASP A 159 -5.98 -13.85 -11.96
C ASP A 159 -4.58 -13.43 -12.46
N ASP A 160 -3.65 -13.15 -11.54
CA ASP A 160 -2.25 -12.84 -11.82
C ASP A 160 -1.31 -13.74 -11.00
N PRO A 161 -0.81 -14.86 -11.54
CA PRO A 161 0.15 -15.72 -10.84
C PRO A 161 1.40 -14.91 -10.43
N PRO A 162 1.81 -14.92 -9.14
CA PRO A 162 2.85 -14.01 -8.66
C PRO A 162 4.20 -14.16 -9.37
N ALA A 163 4.56 -15.39 -9.75
CA ALA A 163 5.81 -15.65 -10.47
C ALA A 163 5.80 -15.04 -11.88
N GLU A 164 4.66 -15.12 -12.57
CA GLU A 164 4.48 -14.59 -13.92
C GLU A 164 4.46 -13.06 -13.91
N LEU A 165 3.63 -12.46 -13.04
CA LEU A 165 3.59 -11.01 -12.83
C LEU A 165 4.97 -10.46 -12.50
N LEU A 166 5.70 -11.08 -11.56
CA LEU A 166 7.03 -10.61 -11.18
C LEU A 166 8.08 -10.81 -12.29
N GLY A 167 7.91 -11.81 -13.16
CA GLY A 167 8.74 -11.98 -14.35
C GLY A 167 8.60 -10.79 -15.29
N HIS A 168 7.37 -10.44 -15.66
CA HIS A 168 7.09 -9.27 -16.51
C HIS A 168 7.51 -7.95 -15.84
N VAL A 169 7.29 -7.80 -14.53
CA VAL A 169 7.79 -6.63 -13.79
C VAL A 169 9.31 -6.52 -13.87
N ALA A 170 10.04 -7.64 -13.72
CA ALA A 170 11.50 -7.65 -13.82
C ALA A 170 11.98 -7.25 -15.23
N GLU A 171 11.29 -7.71 -16.28
CA GLU A 171 11.56 -7.31 -17.67
C GLU A 171 11.38 -5.81 -17.86
N VAL A 172 10.24 -5.24 -17.42
CA VAL A 172 9.96 -3.79 -17.53
C VAL A 172 10.97 -2.94 -16.77
N LEU A 173 11.34 -3.34 -15.54
CA LEU A 173 12.33 -2.63 -14.73
C LEU A 173 13.73 -2.66 -15.38
N THR A 174 14.06 -3.74 -16.08
CA THR A 174 15.35 -3.89 -16.78
C THR A 174 15.36 -3.12 -18.09
N SER A 175 14.26 -3.11 -18.84
CA SER A 175 14.15 -2.42 -20.14
C SER A 175 13.98 -0.91 -20.00
N THR A 176 13.55 -0.42 -18.83
CA THR A 176 13.24 1.00 -18.59
C THR A 176 14.12 1.57 -17.47
N PRO A 177 15.45 1.72 -17.65
CA PRO A 177 16.34 2.18 -16.58
C PRO A 177 16.04 3.64 -16.20
N GLY A 178 16.05 3.93 -14.90
CA GLY A 178 15.93 5.29 -14.37
C GLY A 178 17.30 5.95 -14.08
N PRO A 179 17.33 7.28 -13.85
CA PRO A 179 18.57 8.00 -13.48
C PRO A 179 19.16 7.53 -12.15
N VAL A 180 18.31 7.04 -11.26
CA VAL A 180 18.68 6.34 -10.02
C VAL A 180 18.17 4.91 -10.12
N PRO A 181 18.99 3.89 -9.78
CA PRO A 181 18.58 2.49 -9.86
C PRO A 181 17.27 2.20 -9.13
N TRP A 182 16.37 1.47 -9.76
CA TRP A 182 15.01 1.24 -9.25
C TRP A 182 15.00 0.50 -7.91
N GLU A 183 15.99 -0.33 -7.60
CA GLU A 183 16.11 -0.98 -6.29
C GLU A 183 16.34 0.00 -5.13
N LYS A 184 16.70 1.25 -5.44
CA LYS A 184 16.81 2.36 -4.47
C LYS A 184 15.57 3.25 -4.43
N ARG A 185 14.56 2.97 -5.24
CA ARG A 185 13.35 3.77 -5.40
C ARG A 185 12.06 2.95 -5.35
N ILE A 186 12.12 1.63 -5.34
CA ILE A 186 10.93 0.78 -5.35
C ILE A 186 10.91 -0.09 -4.10
N VAL A 187 9.75 -0.17 -3.47
CA VAL A 187 9.44 -1.15 -2.43
C VAL A 187 8.28 -2.00 -2.93
N PHE A 188 8.40 -3.33 -2.83
CA PHE A 188 7.27 -4.22 -3.15
C PHE A 188 6.42 -4.47 -1.89
N GLY A 189 5.13 -4.23 -2.02
CA GLY A 189 4.10 -4.56 -1.04
C GLY A 189 3.61 -5.99 -1.25
N CYS A 190 3.80 -6.86 -0.26
CA CYS A 190 3.38 -8.26 -0.31
C CYS A 190 2.39 -8.57 0.80
N TRP A 191 1.29 -9.28 0.51
CA TRP A 191 0.27 -9.60 1.52
C TRP A 191 0.57 -10.84 2.38
N ASN A 192 1.43 -11.75 1.90
CA ASN A 192 1.71 -13.01 2.58
C ASN A 192 3.13 -13.55 2.27
N GLN A 193 3.48 -14.67 2.92
CA GLN A 193 4.81 -15.29 2.80
C GLN A 193 5.14 -15.80 1.38
N PRO A 194 4.24 -16.49 0.64
CA PRO A 194 4.51 -16.86 -0.75
C PRO A 194 4.96 -15.69 -1.63
N TYR A 195 4.29 -14.55 -1.57
CA TYR A 195 4.63 -13.38 -2.39
C TYR A 195 6.00 -12.80 -1.98
N ILE A 196 6.31 -12.76 -0.69
CA ILE A 196 7.65 -12.39 -0.19
C ILE A 196 8.71 -13.30 -0.79
N THR A 197 8.47 -14.62 -0.81
CA THR A 197 9.41 -15.60 -1.36
C THR A 197 9.62 -15.41 -2.86
N HIS A 198 8.56 -15.16 -3.63
CA HIS A 198 8.68 -14.90 -5.06
C HIS A 198 9.49 -13.63 -5.36
N VAL A 199 9.20 -12.51 -4.69
CA VAL A 199 9.99 -11.28 -4.91
C VAL A 199 11.45 -11.48 -4.49
N ARG A 200 11.71 -12.15 -3.36
CA ARG A 200 13.09 -12.49 -2.93
C ARG A 200 13.85 -13.33 -3.93
N THR A 201 13.15 -14.11 -4.75
CA THR A 201 13.74 -15.01 -5.73
C THR A 201 14.00 -14.29 -7.06
N ILE A 202 13.02 -13.54 -7.55
CA ILE A 202 13.05 -12.91 -8.87
C ILE A 202 13.73 -11.53 -8.83
N LEU A 203 13.48 -10.75 -7.77
CA LEU A 203 13.95 -9.38 -7.56
C LEU A 203 14.70 -9.25 -6.22
N PRO A 204 15.79 -10.00 -5.98
CA PRO A 204 16.44 -10.12 -4.67
C PRO A 204 17.03 -8.81 -4.12
N THR A 205 17.33 -7.85 -5.00
CA THR A 205 17.92 -6.55 -4.67
C THR A 205 16.89 -5.51 -4.22
N TYR A 206 15.59 -5.79 -4.35
CA TYR A 206 14.54 -4.83 -4.03
C TYR A 206 14.07 -4.94 -2.57
N PRO A 207 13.88 -3.81 -1.87
CA PRO A 207 13.22 -3.77 -0.57
C PRO A 207 11.76 -4.25 -0.60
N LEU A 208 11.28 -4.74 0.55
CA LEU A 208 9.94 -5.31 0.71
C LEU A 208 9.20 -4.66 1.88
N ALA A 209 7.87 -4.63 1.78
CA ALA A 209 6.97 -4.34 2.89
C ALA A 209 5.84 -5.38 2.97
N LEU A 210 5.61 -5.95 4.15
CA LEU A 210 4.44 -6.80 4.40
C LEU A 210 3.19 -5.94 4.56
N ILE A 211 2.19 -6.14 3.72
CA ILE A 211 0.86 -5.53 3.86
C ILE A 211 0.01 -6.37 4.80
N SER A 212 -0.56 -5.76 5.85
CA SER A 212 -1.38 -6.54 6.79
C SER A 212 -2.41 -5.74 7.59
N TRP A 213 -3.51 -6.40 7.89
CA TRP A 213 -4.56 -5.94 8.81
C TRP A 213 -4.30 -6.32 10.28
N SER A 214 -3.28 -7.14 10.55
CA SER A 214 -3.12 -7.80 11.86
C SER A 214 -1.70 -7.64 12.41
N PRO A 215 -1.51 -6.86 13.50
CA PRO A 215 -0.22 -6.78 14.18
C PRO A 215 0.24 -8.14 14.71
N LEU A 216 -0.68 -9.03 15.09
CA LEU A 216 -0.34 -10.37 15.60
C LEU A 216 0.24 -11.26 14.49
N TYR A 217 -0.33 -11.21 13.29
CA TYR A 217 0.20 -11.89 12.12
C TYR A 217 1.55 -11.27 11.70
N ALA A 218 1.57 -9.95 11.50
CA ALA A 218 2.75 -9.22 11.04
C ALA A 218 3.96 -9.41 11.98
N ARG A 219 3.73 -9.53 13.29
CA ARG A 219 4.80 -9.77 14.28
C ARG A 219 5.61 -11.04 13.99
N LYS A 220 5.04 -12.05 13.33
CA LYS A 220 5.78 -13.28 12.96
C LYS A 220 6.93 -13.00 12.00
N PHE A 221 6.82 -11.93 11.22
CA PHE A 221 7.80 -11.48 10.23
C PHE A 221 8.87 -10.54 10.80
N LEU A 222 8.81 -10.22 12.09
CA LEU A 222 9.91 -9.54 12.81
C LEU A 222 11.03 -10.51 13.22
N SER A 223 10.91 -11.78 12.85
CA SER A 223 11.93 -12.80 13.06
C SER A 223 13.24 -12.45 12.33
N PRO A 224 14.42 -12.81 12.87
CA PRO A 224 15.70 -12.72 12.16
C PRO A 224 15.72 -13.44 10.80
N SER A 225 14.82 -14.42 10.59
CA SER A 225 14.66 -15.13 9.30
C SER A 225 14.05 -14.26 8.18
N GLN A 226 13.46 -13.12 8.51
CA GLN A 226 12.92 -12.16 7.56
C GLN A 226 13.64 -10.81 7.71
N PRO A 227 14.94 -10.73 7.33
CA PRO A 227 15.67 -9.49 7.42
C PRO A 227 15.15 -8.49 6.37
N ASN A 228 15.31 -7.20 6.60
CA ASN A 228 15.02 -6.20 5.56
C ASN A 228 13.54 -5.89 5.36
N LEU A 229 12.62 -6.62 6.00
CA LEU A 229 11.18 -6.56 5.71
C LEU A 229 10.48 -5.46 6.51
N SER A 230 9.99 -4.44 5.81
CA SER A 230 9.19 -3.34 6.37
C SER A 230 7.72 -3.76 6.51
N PHE A 231 6.88 -2.88 7.06
CA PHE A 231 5.48 -3.17 7.34
C PHE A 231 4.57 -2.06 6.82
N ASN A 232 3.59 -2.43 6.00
CA ASN A 232 2.54 -1.58 5.50
C ASN A 232 1.20 -1.96 6.15
N MET A 233 0.83 -1.31 7.24
CA MET A 233 -0.21 -1.80 8.15
C MET A 233 -1.52 -1.02 8.03
N PHE A 234 -2.65 -1.74 8.11
CA PHE A 234 -3.94 -1.10 8.33
C PHE A 234 -3.91 -0.32 9.66
N GLN A 235 -4.03 1.00 9.56
CA GLN A 235 -3.72 1.90 10.67
C GLN A 235 -4.53 1.59 11.94
N LYS A 236 -5.84 1.38 11.81
CA LYS A 236 -6.73 1.18 12.96
C LYS A 236 -6.41 -0.09 13.75
N ALA A 237 -5.79 -1.09 13.12
CA ALA A 237 -5.35 -2.30 13.82
C ALA A 237 -4.16 -2.06 14.75
N LEU A 238 -3.44 -0.95 14.58
CA LEU A 238 -2.33 -0.55 15.45
C LEU A 238 -2.77 0.22 16.70
N VAL A 239 -4.05 0.56 16.82
CA VAL A 239 -4.60 1.24 17.99
C VAL A 239 -4.68 0.27 19.17
N GLY A 240 -4.27 0.73 20.36
CA GLY A 240 -4.31 -0.05 21.60
C GLY A 240 -2.99 -0.77 21.95
N PRO A 241 -2.99 -1.58 23.04
CA PRO A 241 -1.76 -2.15 23.60
C PRO A 241 -0.99 -3.08 22.67
N VAL A 242 -1.70 -3.93 21.91
CA VAL A 242 -1.10 -4.88 20.97
C VAL A 242 -0.37 -4.14 19.84
N GLY A 243 -1.03 -3.15 19.24
CA GLY A 243 -0.44 -2.33 18.19
C GLY A 243 0.73 -1.48 18.70
N LYS A 244 0.61 -0.84 19.87
CA LYS A 244 1.73 -0.11 20.51
C LYS A 244 2.96 -1.02 20.74
N LEU A 245 2.74 -2.25 21.19
CA LEU A 245 3.84 -3.21 21.37
C LEU A 245 4.46 -3.60 20.02
N PHE A 246 3.65 -3.79 18.98
CA PHE A 246 4.12 -4.06 17.64
C PHE A 246 4.97 -2.91 17.08
N ILE A 247 4.49 -1.67 17.14
CA ILE A 247 5.24 -0.47 16.72
C ILE A 247 6.60 -0.38 17.41
N ARG A 248 6.66 -0.61 18.73
CA ARG A 248 7.93 -0.62 19.48
C ARG A 248 8.89 -1.71 18.97
N LYS A 249 8.39 -2.89 18.64
CA LYS A 249 9.22 -3.98 18.12
C LYS A 249 9.74 -3.69 16.71
N VAL A 250 8.88 -3.13 15.84
CA VAL A 250 9.26 -2.66 14.50
C VAL A 250 10.41 -1.64 14.60
N ARG A 251 10.25 -0.62 15.45
CA ARG A 251 11.28 0.40 15.70
C ARG A 251 12.58 -0.18 16.27
N LYS A 252 12.48 -1.08 17.26
CA LYS A 252 13.67 -1.73 17.86
C LYS A 252 14.44 -2.57 16.83
N ALA A 253 13.74 -3.11 15.83
CA ALA A 253 14.33 -3.89 14.75
C ALA A 253 14.82 -3.04 13.56
N ASP A 254 14.74 -1.71 13.67
CA ASP A 254 15.04 -0.75 12.58
C ASP A 254 14.33 -1.10 11.27
N ARG A 255 13.04 -1.45 11.39
CA ARG A 255 12.13 -1.72 10.27
C ARG A 255 11.21 -0.54 10.04
N LYS A 256 10.82 -0.31 8.80
CA LYS A 256 9.95 0.81 8.43
C LYS A 256 8.49 0.46 8.65
N LEU A 257 7.73 1.46 9.08
CA LEU A 257 6.29 1.34 9.30
C LEU A 257 5.53 2.36 8.44
N PHE A 258 4.82 1.86 7.44
CA PHE A 258 3.82 2.61 6.70
C PHE A 258 2.42 2.28 7.24
N VAL A 259 1.51 3.24 7.17
CA VAL A 259 0.12 3.05 7.58
C VAL A 259 -0.86 3.48 6.50
N TRP A 260 -1.92 2.70 6.31
CA TRP A 260 -2.91 2.92 5.25
C TRP A 260 -4.35 2.60 5.69
N THR A 261 -5.37 3.05 4.94
CA THR A 261 -5.36 4.30 4.14
C THR A 261 -5.89 5.40 5.06
N VAL A 262 -5.15 6.48 5.24
CA VAL A 262 -5.45 7.50 6.27
C VAL A 262 -5.92 8.78 5.59
N ASN A 263 -7.20 9.10 5.74
CA ASN A 263 -7.84 10.24 5.03
C ASN A 263 -8.53 11.22 5.99
N ASP A 264 -8.34 11.07 7.30
CA ASP A 264 -8.89 11.96 8.33
C ASP A 264 -7.75 12.62 9.10
N GLU A 265 -7.84 13.94 9.35
CA GLU A 265 -6.77 14.70 10.02
C GLU A 265 -6.41 14.14 11.41
N GLU A 266 -7.41 13.79 12.24
CA GLU A 266 -7.15 13.22 13.58
C GLU A 266 -6.33 11.93 13.50
N TRP A 267 -6.58 11.11 12.47
CA TRP A 267 -5.84 9.88 12.24
C TRP A 267 -4.47 10.14 11.60
N MET A 268 -4.33 11.20 10.81
CA MET A 268 -3.01 11.65 10.32
C MET A 268 -2.12 12.08 11.50
N GLU A 269 -2.63 12.92 12.40
CA GLU A 269 -1.93 13.33 13.63
C GLU A 269 -1.56 12.14 14.50
N TRP A 270 -2.48 11.17 14.66
CA TRP A 270 -2.19 9.93 15.37
C TRP A 270 -1.02 9.16 14.74
N SER A 271 -0.95 9.10 13.40
CA SER A 271 0.14 8.42 12.68
C SER A 271 1.50 9.09 12.91
N ILE A 272 1.51 10.42 12.94
CA ILE A 272 2.70 11.22 13.28
C ILE A 272 3.13 10.89 14.71
N ALA A 273 2.21 10.97 15.68
CA ALA A 273 2.49 10.68 17.10
C ALA A 273 2.91 9.22 17.35
N ALA A 274 2.41 8.27 16.56
CA ALA A 274 2.81 6.87 16.60
C ALA A 274 4.25 6.67 16.09
N GLY A 275 4.78 7.63 15.35
CA GLY A 275 6.10 7.59 14.72
C GLY A 275 6.15 6.59 13.57
N ALA A 276 5.15 6.66 12.69
CA ALA A 276 5.17 6.00 11.38
C ALA A 276 6.27 6.63 10.51
N ASP A 277 6.84 5.84 9.60
CA ASP A 277 7.81 6.32 8.61
C ASP A 277 7.10 6.89 7.37
N GLY A 278 5.88 6.44 7.08
CA GLY A 278 5.06 6.97 5.99
C GLY A 278 3.57 6.79 6.22
N VAL A 279 2.78 7.69 5.64
CA VAL A 279 1.31 7.66 5.66
C VAL A 279 0.81 7.59 4.24
N ILE A 280 0.06 6.53 3.94
CA ILE A 280 -0.59 6.31 2.65
C ILE A 280 -1.98 6.95 2.70
N THR A 281 -2.22 7.90 1.81
CA THR A 281 -3.43 8.74 1.81
C THR A 281 -3.89 9.05 0.39
N ASP A 282 -5.21 9.20 0.21
CA ASP A 282 -5.80 9.68 -1.05
C ASP A 282 -5.56 11.17 -1.27
N ASP A 283 -5.20 11.91 -0.21
CA ASP A 283 -5.08 13.37 -0.16
C ASP A 283 -3.70 13.77 0.43
N PRO A 284 -2.62 13.64 -0.36
CA PRO A 284 -1.27 13.97 0.10
C PRO A 284 -1.14 15.44 0.50
N GLU A 285 -1.86 16.35 -0.17
CA GLU A 285 -1.84 17.78 0.18
C GLU A 285 -2.37 18.00 1.60
N MET A 286 -3.51 17.42 1.96
CA MET A 286 -4.05 17.50 3.32
C MET A 286 -3.06 16.95 4.34
N PHE A 287 -2.44 15.80 4.07
CA PHE A 287 -1.48 15.22 5.01
C PHE A 287 -0.27 16.13 5.22
N LEU A 288 0.25 16.74 4.16
CA LEU A 288 1.35 17.71 4.25
C LEU A 288 0.94 18.97 5.01
N GLU A 289 -0.30 19.44 4.87
CA GLU A 289 -0.84 20.52 5.71
C GLU A 289 -0.89 20.14 7.19
N VAL A 290 -1.32 18.91 7.52
CA VAL A 290 -1.30 18.38 8.90
C VAL A 290 0.12 18.35 9.44
N CYS A 291 1.10 17.84 8.66
CA CYS A 291 2.51 17.84 9.04
C CYS A 291 3.04 19.26 9.34
N ARG A 292 2.78 20.24 8.46
CA ARG A 292 3.19 21.64 8.68
C ARG A 292 2.59 22.23 9.97
N ARG A 293 1.32 21.93 10.25
CA ARG A 293 0.67 22.37 11.50
C ARG A 293 1.27 21.69 12.72
N TRP A 294 1.58 20.39 12.63
CA TRP A 294 2.24 19.63 13.68
C TRP A 294 3.61 20.22 14.04
N GLU A 295 4.41 20.63 13.06
CA GLU A 295 5.70 21.27 13.30
C GLU A 295 5.58 22.67 13.95
N GLY A 296 4.60 23.46 13.53
CA GLY A 296 4.36 24.81 14.05
C GLY A 296 3.69 24.87 15.43
N GLY A 297 3.01 23.79 15.84
CA GLY A 297 2.30 23.70 17.12
C GLY A 297 3.19 23.57 18.37
N ASP A 298 4.48 23.28 18.18
CA ASP A 298 5.45 23.05 19.26
C ASP A 298 6.23 24.32 19.69
N GLY A 299 5.77 25.52 19.31
CA GLY A 299 6.32 26.80 19.76
C GLY A 299 7.33 27.43 18.79
N SER A 300 6.83 28.13 17.78
CA SER A 300 7.31 29.46 17.37
C SER A 300 6.45 29.99 16.23
N ASP A 301 6.38 31.32 16.17
CA ASP A 301 5.38 32.15 15.51
C ASP A 301 5.04 31.91 14.04
N SER A 302 3.88 32.46 13.71
CA SER A 302 3.40 32.79 12.37
C SER A 302 4.52 33.21 11.41
N ALA A 303 4.85 32.35 10.46
CA ALA A 303 5.64 32.73 9.29
C ALA A 303 4.99 32.20 8.01
N ALA A 304 4.57 33.17 7.19
CA ALA A 304 4.33 33.09 5.75
C ALA A 304 3.58 31.86 5.19
N ARG A 305 2.26 32.01 5.03
CA ARG A 305 1.53 31.29 3.96
C ARG A 305 2.17 31.67 2.62
N PRO A 306 2.61 30.73 1.77
CA PRO A 306 2.88 31.07 0.39
C PRO A 306 1.55 31.47 -0.25
N LYS A 307 1.48 32.70 -0.80
CA LYS A 307 0.38 33.11 -1.67
C LYS A 307 0.50 32.28 -2.95
N GLY A 308 -0.24 31.18 -3.02
CA GLY A 308 -0.46 30.47 -4.27
C GLY A 308 -1.21 31.38 -5.24
N THR A 309 -0.58 31.70 -6.35
CA THR A 309 -1.18 32.36 -7.51
C THR A 309 -1.92 31.30 -8.33
N GLY A 310 -3.24 31.25 -8.22
CA GLY A 310 -4.11 30.39 -9.02
C GLY A 310 -5.47 30.22 -8.35
N GLU A 311 -6.56 30.34 -9.12
CA GLU A 311 -7.90 30.02 -8.62
C GLU A 311 -7.91 28.61 -8.00
N GLU A 312 -8.38 28.51 -6.76
CA GLU A 312 -8.55 27.24 -6.07
C GLU A 312 -9.63 26.42 -6.80
N PRO A 313 -9.36 25.20 -7.26
CA PRO A 313 -10.36 24.40 -7.96
C PRO A 313 -11.64 24.28 -7.11
N ALA A 314 -12.82 24.46 -7.70
CA ALA A 314 -14.09 24.45 -6.97
C ALA A 314 -14.30 23.19 -6.10
N ALA A 315 -13.74 22.04 -6.53
CA ALA A 315 -13.72 20.79 -5.78
C ALA A 315 -12.93 20.88 -4.45
N LYS A 316 -11.83 21.64 -4.43
CA LYS A 316 -10.96 21.87 -3.27
C LYS A 316 -11.65 22.79 -2.25
N ALA A 317 -12.27 23.87 -2.72
CA ALA A 317 -13.06 24.79 -1.88
C ALA A 317 -14.28 24.10 -1.23
N ALA A 318 -15.02 23.29 -2.00
CA ALA A 318 -16.20 22.57 -1.51
C ALA A 318 -15.87 21.52 -0.43
N ARG A 319 -14.74 20.79 -0.58
CA ARG A 319 -14.29 19.81 0.42
C ARG A 319 -13.81 20.45 1.72
N ARG A 320 -13.16 21.63 1.63
CA ARG A 320 -12.71 22.38 2.81
C ARG A 320 -13.88 22.92 3.63
N ALA A 321 -14.95 23.33 2.97
CA ALA A 321 -16.17 23.84 3.63
C ALA A 321 -16.93 22.77 4.45
N GLY A 322 -16.80 21.47 4.10
CA GLY A 322 -17.45 20.37 4.81
C GLY A 322 -16.68 19.81 6.01
N ARG A 323 -15.41 20.18 6.20
CA ARG A 323 -14.54 19.66 7.27
C ARG A 323 -14.42 20.67 8.41
N VAL A 324 -15.50 20.81 9.18
CA VAL A 324 -15.45 21.56 10.45
C VAL A 324 -14.54 20.81 11.42
N ARG A 325 -13.46 21.47 11.84
CA ARG A 325 -12.57 21.02 12.91
C ARG A 325 -13.32 21.09 14.24
N ASP A 326 -14.07 20.05 14.56
CA ASP A 326 -14.67 19.89 15.87
C ASP A 326 -13.59 19.35 16.82
N GLY A 327 -12.74 20.25 17.32
CA GLY A 327 -11.54 19.97 18.13
C GLY A 327 -11.82 19.43 19.54
N THR A 328 -12.90 18.67 19.73
CA THR A 328 -13.21 18.10 21.04
C THR A 328 -12.57 16.72 21.19
N TRP A 329 -11.67 16.62 22.17
CA TRP A 329 -11.05 15.39 22.69
C TRP A 329 -12.02 14.20 22.84
N GLY A 330 -13.32 14.49 23.03
CA GLY A 330 -14.40 13.50 23.09
C GLY A 330 -14.70 12.74 21.79
N ARG A 331 -14.30 13.21 20.61
CA ARG A 331 -14.51 12.47 19.34
C ARG A 331 -13.45 11.40 19.12
N THR A 332 -12.18 11.73 19.38
CA THR A 332 -11.05 10.79 19.35
C THR A 332 -11.20 9.68 20.39
N LEU A 333 -11.68 10.00 21.61
CA LEU A 333 -12.04 8.98 22.61
C LEU A 333 -13.19 8.09 22.16
N ARG A 334 -14.25 8.66 21.56
CA ARG A 334 -15.36 7.87 21.02
C ARG A 334 -14.92 6.94 19.89
N LEU A 335 -14.08 7.42 18.97
CA LEU A 335 -13.47 6.63 17.90
C LEU A 335 -12.56 5.52 18.45
N TYR A 336 -11.75 5.83 19.46
CA TYR A 336 -10.93 4.84 20.17
C TYR A 336 -11.80 3.75 20.80
N PHE A 337 -12.84 4.13 21.55
CA PHE A 337 -13.78 3.17 22.13
C PHE A 337 -14.48 2.34 21.06
N GLN A 338 -14.96 2.94 19.98
CA GLN A 338 -15.59 2.19 18.88
C GLN A 338 -14.65 1.16 18.25
N ILE A 339 -13.39 1.54 17.96
CA ILE A 339 -12.41 0.64 17.37
C ILE A 339 -12.05 -0.49 18.35
N VAL A 340 -11.78 -0.15 19.61
CA VAL A 340 -11.48 -1.16 20.64
C VAL A 340 -12.67 -2.09 20.86
N SER A 341 -13.90 -1.58 20.88
CA SER A 341 -15.12 -2.39 20.98
C SER A 341 -15.26 -3.36 19.81
N VAL A 342 -15.00 -2.91 18.58
CA VAL A 342 -15.02 -3.81 17.40
C VAL A 342 -13.90 -4.84 17.48
N GLN A 343 -12.69 -4.46 17.87
CA GLN A 343 -11.56 -5.39 18.02
C GLN A 343 -11.82 -6.45 19.10
N VAL A 344 -12.40 -6.05 20.23
CA VAL A 344 -12.81 -6.96 21.31
C VAL A 344 -13.93 -7.89 20.84
N LEU A 345 -14.92 -7.36 20.13
CA LEU A 345 -16.01 -8.15 19.55
C LEU A 345 -15.46 -9.21 18.60
N VAL A 346 -14.56 -8.84 17.68
CA VAL A 346 -13.90 -9.77 16.75
C VAL A 346 -13.10 -10.82 17.53
N LEU A 347 -12.27 -10.43 18.50
CA LEU A 347 -11.50 -11.36 19.33
C LEU A 347 -12.37 -12.37 20.09
N LEU A 348 -13.54 -11.96 20.58
CA LEU A 348 -14.47 -12.81 21.33
C LEU A 348 -15.32 -13.70 20.40
N PHE A 349 -15.78 -13.17 19.27
CA PHE A 349 -16.69 -13.88 18.37
C PHE A 349 -15.99 -14.76 17.34
N THR A 350 -14.76 -14.45 16.90
CA THR A 350 -14.05 -15.27 15.91
C THR A 350 -13.78 -16.70 16.41
N PRO A 351 -13.31 -16.95 17.65
CA PRO A 351 -13.19 -18.32 18.17
C PRO A 351 -14.54 -19.02 18.28
N LEU A 352 -15.59 -18.27 18.66
CA LEU A 352 -16.95 -18.78 18.77
C LEU A 352 -17.51 -19.21 17.41
N LEU A 353 -17.35 -18.38 16.37
CA LEU A 353 -17.71 -18.67 14.98
C LEU A 353 -16.93 -19.86 14.42
N MET A 354 -15.63 -19.95 14.72
CA MET A 354 -14.83 -21.12 14.34
C MET A 354 -15.28 -22.40 15.04
N ILE A 355 -15.71 -22.32 16.30
CA ILE A 355 -16.33 -23.43 17.03
C ILE A 355 -17.67 -23.80 16.37
N PHE A 356 -18.57 -22.85 16.11
CA PHE A 356 -19.87 -23.12 15.48
C PHE A 356 -19.74 -23.69 14.05
N ALA A 357 -18.77 -23.22 13.27
CA ALA A 357 -18.44 -23.77 11.96
C ALA A 357 -17.89 -25.20 12.06
N ARG A 358 -17.00 -25.46 13.03
CA ARG A 358 -16.42 -26.79 13.28
C ARG A 358 -17.44 -27.82 13.77
N PHE A 359 -18.53 -27.39 14.40
CA PHE A 359 -19.60 -28.27 14.88
C PHE A 359 -20.89 -28.21 14.04
N GLY A 360 -20.84 -27.65 12.82
CA GLY A 360 -21.91 -27.76 11.83
C GLY A 360 -23.20 -26.97 12.14
N PHE A 361 -23.16 -25.98 13.02
CA PHE A 361 -24.33 -25.16 13.37
C PHE A 361 -24.65 -24.06 12.35
N VAL A 362 -23.80 -23.88 11.33
CA VAL A 362 -24.04 -22.96 10.22
C VAL A 362 -24.43 -23.80 9.00
N ALA A 363 -25.74 -23.88 8.73
CA ALA A 363 -26.24 -24.51 7.53
C ALA A 363 -25.68 -23.80 6.28
N PRO A 364 -25.27 -24.54 5.23
CA PRO A 364 -24.70 -23.89 4.06
C PRO A 364 -25.79 -23.08 3.36
N GLY A 365 -25.44 -21.88 2.91
CA GLY A 365 -26.37 -20.96 2.27
C GLY A 365 -27.04 -21.57 1.03
N PRO A 366 -28.16 -21.01 0.55
CA PRO A 366 -29.04 -21.63 -0.45
C PRO A 366 -28.38 -22.02 -1.78
N LYS A 367 -27.17 -21.52 -2.08
CA LYS A 367 -26.39 -21.90 -3.27
C LYS A 367 -25.68 -23.26 -3.15
N ALA A 368 -25.35 -23.72 -1.95
CA ALA A 368 -24.68 -25.00 -1.73
C ALA A 368 -25.63 -26.21 -1.78
N ALA A 369 -26.91 -26.02 -1.44
CA ALA A 369 -27.93 -27.07 -1.51
C ALA A 369 -28.22 -27.54 -2.96
N LYS A 370 -27.90 -26.70 -3.96
CA LYS A 370 -28.10 -27.02 -5.38
C LYS A 370 -26.97 -27.87 -5.99
N ALA A 371 -25.81 -27.94 -5.34
CA ALA A 371 -24.66 -28.73 -5.80
C ALA A 371 -24.66 -30.19 -5.28
N LEU A 372 -25.53 -30.53 -4.32
CA LEU A 372 -25.65 -31.87 -3.72
C LEU A 372 -26.77 -32.72 -4.33
N ARG A 373 -27.35 -32.26 -5.45
CA ARG A 373 -28.30 -33.02 -6.27
C ARG A 373 -27.93 -32.87 -7.74
N LEU A 374 -26.81 -33.45 -8.15
CA LEU A 374 -26.51 -33.89 -9.51
C LEU A 374 -25.39 -34.92 -9.47
#